data_AF-A5AVJ6-F1
#
_entry.id   AF-A5AVJ6-F1
#
_cell.length_a   1.000
_cell.length_b   1.000
_cell.length_c   1.000
_cell.angle_alpha   90.00
_cell.angle_beta   90.00
_cell.angle_gamma   90.00
#
_symmetry.space_group_name_H-M   'P 1'
#
loop_
_entity.id
_entity.type
_entity.pdbx_description
1 polymer ?
#
loop_
_entity_poly.entity_id
_entity_poly.type
_entity_poly.pdbx_seq_one_letter_code
_entity_poly.pdbx_strand_id
1 'polypeptide(L)'
;MVETSRDCLEKLPFALWAYQTSFRISTRTIPYSLVYGMKVVLPVEIEMGSLRVALEQQIPEAVWAQARLDQLNLLDERRLRAVNHVCAYQRKMARTFKKWVKPKHSR
;
A
#
# COMPACT_ATOMS: atom_id res chain seq x y z
N MET A 1 9.26 30.66 -1.10
CA MET A 1 10.28 29.61 -0.86
C MET A 1 10.24 28.70 -2.08
N VAL A 2 11.25 28.72 -2.94
CA VAL A 2 11.30 27.93 -4.19
C VAL A 2 11.94 26.60 -3.84
N GLU A 3 11.17 25.52 -3.86
CA GLU A 3 11.70 24.16 -3.72
C GLU A 3 12.60 23.87 -4.92
N THR A 4 13.88 23.58 -4.65
CA THR A 4 14.85 23.24 -5.68
C THR A 4 14.77 21.76 -6.04
N SER A 5 15.29 21.36 -7.20
CA SER A 5 15.29 19.95 -7.63
C SER A 5 16.05 19.01 -6.69
N ARG A 6 16.99 19.54 -5.89
CA ARG A 6 17.69 18.82 -4.82
C ARG A 6 16.78 18.53 -3.63
N ASP A 7 15.97 19.50 -3.22
CA ASP A 7 15.02 19.34 -2.11
C ASP A 7 13.97 18.24 -2.41
N CYS A 8 13.58 18.10 -3.69
CA CYS A 8 12.70 17.01 -4.14
C CYS A 8 13.33 15.62 -3.97
N LEU A 9 14.63 15.46 -4.22
CA LEU A 9 15.32 14.18 -4.06
C LEU A 9 15.47 13.80 -2.59
N GLU A 10 15.75 14.77 -1.72
CA GLU A 10 15.83 14.56 -0.27
C GLU A 10 14.50 14.11 0.34
N LYS A 11 13.37 14.57 -0.20
CA LYS A 11 12.02 14.21 0.27
C LYS A 11 11.49 12.90 -0.32
N LEU A 12 12.12 12.36 -1.36
CA LEU A 12 11.64 11.18 -2.08
C LEU A 12 11.51 9.91 -1.21
N PRO A 13 12.47 9.58 -0.32
CA PRO A 13 12.32 8.43 0.59
C PRO A 13 11.10 8.54 1.50
N PHE A 14 10.83 9.75 2.02
CA PHE A 14 9.66 10.00 2.87
C PHE A 14 8.35 9.88 2.10
N ALA A 15 8.29 10.43 0.88
CA ALA A 15 7.14 10.29 0.01
C ALA A 15 6.86 8.82 -0.35
N LEU A 16 7.92 8.05 -0.62
CA LEU A 16 7.81 6.61 -0.89
C LEU A 16 7.31 5.85 0.34
N TRP A 17 7.84 6.16 1.53
CA TRP A 17 7.41 5.54 2.78
C TRP A 17 5.93 5.82 3.08
N ALA A 18 5.51 7.08 2.93
CA ALA A 18 4.11 7.47 3.06
C ALA A 18 3.22 6.75 2.03
N TYR A 19 3.69 6.61 0.79
CA TYR A 19 2.99 5.85 -0.24
C TYR A 19 2.80 4.38 0.15
N GLN A 20 3.84 3.75 0.68
CA GLN A 20 3.82 2.32 1.02
C GLN A 20 2.95 2.01 2.25
N THR A 21 2.92 2.92 3.23
CA THR A 21 2.22 2.72 4.51
C THR A 21 0.79 3.27 4.54
N SER A 22 0.42 4.13 3.60
CA SER A 22 -0.93 4.70 3.52
C SER A 22 -1.94 3.77 2.82
N PHE A 23 -3.19 3.80 3.30
CA PHE A 23 -4.29 3.06 2.70
C PHE A 23 -4.69 3.64 1.34
N ARG A 24 -4.75 2.79 0.32
CA ARG A 24 -5.11 3.20 -1.05
C ARG A 24 -6.53 2.78 -1.38
N ILE A 25 -7.37 3.77 -1.72
CA ILE A 25 -8.76 3.51 -2.16
C ILE A 25 -8.81 2.69 -3.46
N SER A 26 -7.82 2.86 -4.35
CA SER A 26 -7.74 2.16 -5.63
C SER A 26 -7.51 0.66 -5.48
N THR A 27 -6.67 0.23 -4.53
CA THR A 27 -6.39 -1.18 -4.24
C THR A 27 -7.23 -1.71 -3.07
N ARG A 28 -7.83 -0.82 -2.26
CA ARG A 28 -8.46 -1.11 -0.96
C ARG A 28 -7.54 -1.79 0.05
N THR A 29 -6.24 -1.53 -0.06
CA THR A 29 -5.21 -2.13 0.80
C THR A 29 -4.08 -1.13 1.06
N ILE A 30 -3.18 -1.49 1.96
CA ILE A 30 -1.90 -0.81 2.16
C ILE A 30 -0.88 -1.43 1.19
N PRO A 31 -0.17 -0.64 0.34
CA PRO A 31 0.76 -1.21 -0.63
C PRO A 31 1.85 -2.09 -0.04
N TYR A 32 2.37 -1.74 1.15
CA TYR A 32 3.37 -2.55 1.86
C TYR A 32 2.89 -4.00 2.09
N SER A 33 1.62 -4.19 2.45
CA SER A 33 1.09 -5.53 2.74
C SER A 33 0.92 -6.41 1.52
N LEU A 34 0.84 -5.82 0.32
CA LEU A 34 0.83 -6.58 -0.94
C LEU A 34 2.23 -7.07 -1.32
N VAL A 35 3.27 -6.37 -0.92
CA VAL A 35 4.67 -6.76 -1.19
C VAL A 35 5.12 -7.80 -0.18
N TYR A 36 5.02 -7.49 1.11
CA TYR A 36 5.61 -8.29 2.19
C TYR A 36 4.62 -9.26 2.86
N GLY A 37 3.34 -9.22 2.50
CA GLY A 37 2.31 -10.12 3.05
C GLY A 37 1.89 -9.87 4.50
N MET A 38 2.50 -8.90 5.17
CA MET A 38 2.19 -8.51 6.55
C MET A 38 1.73 -7.06 6.62
N LYS A 39 1.02 -6.72 7.71
CA LYS A 39 0.73 -5.32 8.03
C LYS A 39 2.04 -4.65 8.45
N VAL A 40 2.25 -3.42 8.01
CA VAL A 40 3.45 -2.67 8.38
C VAL A 40 3.44 -2.40 9.90
N VAL A 41 4.61 -2.57 10.52
CA VAL A 41 4.91 -2.06 11.87
C VAL A 41 5.71 -0.79 11.66
N LEU A 42 5.24 0.33 12.20
CA LEU A 42 5.91 1.61 11.98
C LEU A 42 7.15 1.72 12.88
N PRO A 43 8.23 2.40 12.45
CA PRO A 43 9.42 2.60 13.29
C PRO A 43 9.09 3.19 14.67
N VAL A 44 8.14 4.13 14.73
CA VAL A 44 7.66 4.74 15.98
C VAL A 44 6.95 3.72 16.90
N GLU A 45 6.30 2.69 16.33
CA GLU A 45 5.70 1.61 17.12
C GLU A 45 6.76 0.70 17.76
N ILE A 46 7.95 0.60 17.16
CA ILE A 46 9.08 -0.15 17.68
C ILE A 46 9.79 0.67 18.76
N GLU A 47 10.09 1.93 18.47
CA GLU A 47 10.80 2.84 19.38
C GLU A 47 10.02 3.06 20.69
N MET A 48 8.71 3.24 20.61
CA MET A 48 7.86 3.39 21.80
C MET A 48 7.47 2.07 22.46
N GLY A 49 7.89 0.91 21.92
CA GLY A 49 7.49 -0.39 22.44
C GLY A 49 5.96 -0.57 22.45
N SER A 50 5.30 -0.30 21.32
CA SER A 50 3.85 -0.37 21.22
C SER A 50 3.30 -1.73 21.67
N LEU A 51 2.02 -1.75 22.09
CA LEU A 51 1.34 -2.98 22.51
C LEU A 51 1.43 -4.10 21.46
N ARG A 52 1.40 -3.75 20.17
CA ARG A 52 1.51 -4.72 19.07
C ARG A 52 2.89 -5.39 19.07
N VAL A 53 3.96 -4.61 19.24
CA VAL A 53 5.33 -5.12 19.30
C VAL A 53 5.55 -5.96 20.56
N ALA A 54 5.06 -5.49 21.71
CA ALA A 54 5.17 -6.22 22.98
C ALA A 54 4.43 -7.57 22.94
N LEU A 55 3.31 -7.64 22.23
CA LEU A 55 2.55 -8.89 22.07
C LEU A 55 3.26 -9.85 21.11
N GLU A 56 3.83 -9.36 20.00
CA GLU A 56 4.57 -10.22 19.06
C GLU A 56 5.81 -10.85 19.69
N GLN A 57 6.49 -10.16 20.61
CA GLN A 57 7.65 -10.70 21.34
C GLN A 57 7.32 -11.87 22.28
N GLN A 58 6.05 -12.02 22.68
CA GLN A 58 5.61 -13.10 23.56
C GLN A 58 5.18 -14.37 22.80
N ILE A 59 5.15 -14.32 21.46
CA ILE A 59 4.71 -15.44 20.64
C ILE A 59 5.87 -16.43 20.49
N PRO A 60 5.66 -17.73 20.78
CA PRO A 60 6.67 -18.75 20.52
C PRO A 60 7.02 -18.82 19.03
N GLU A 61 8.31 -19.01 18.72
CA GLU A 61 8.82 -18.99 17.35
C GLU A 61 8.07 -19.93 16.40
N ALA A 62 7.73 -21.14 16.85
CA ALA A 62 6.97 -22.11 16.05
C ALA A 62 5.57 -21.59 15.67
N VAL A 63 4.90 -20.90 16.59
CA VAL A 63 3.57 -20.31 16.35
C VAL A 63 3.69 -19.11 15.40
N TRP A 64 4.72 -18.28 15.58
CA TRP A 64 5.00 -17.16 14.69
C TRP A 64 5.30 -17.63 13.26
N ALA A 65 6.13 -18.67 13.10
CA ALA A 65 6.48 -19.24 11.82
C ALA A 65 5.25 -19.80 11.08
N GLN A 66 4.35 -20.50 11.80
CA GLN A 66 3.11 -21.00 11.21
C GLN A 66 2.19 -19.85 10.79
N ALA A 67 1.99 -18.85 11.64
CA ALA A 67 1.19 -17.67 11.30
C ALA A 67 1.76 -16.93 10.08
N ARG A 68 3.09 -16.86 9.96
CA ARG A 68 3.77 -16.27 8.82
C ARG A 68 3.52 -17.07 7.53
N LEU A 69 3.56 -18.40 7.60
CA LEU A 69 3.24 -19.27 6.46
C LEU A 69 1.81 -19.05 5.98
N ASP A 70 0.85 -19.02 6.91
CA ASP A 70 -0.57 -18.80 6.58
C ASP A 70 -0.80 -17.43 5.92
N GLN A 71 -0.11 -16.38 6.39
CA GLN A 71 -0.15 -15.06 5.76
C GLN A 71 0.38 -15.07 4.33
N LEU A 72 1.47 -15.81 4.07
CA LEU A 72 2.07 -15.92 2.74
C LEU A 72 1.17 -16.71 1.79
N ASN A 73 0.54 -17.79 2.28
CA ASN A 73 -0.42 -18.56 1.48
C ASN A 73 -1.61 -17.71 1.02
N LEU A 74 -2.08 -16.78 1.85
CA LEU A 74 -3.17 -15.85 1.49
C LEU A 74 -2.71 -14.64 0.67
N LEU A 75 -1.41 -14.46 0.44
CA LEU A 75 -0.86 -13.26 -0.19
C LEU A 75 -1.29 -13.14 -1.64
N ASP A 76 -1.25 -14.23 -2.40
CA ASP A 76 -1.60 -14.21 -3.81
C ASP A 76 -3.08 -13.88 -4.03
N GLU A 77 -3.97 -14.37 -3.17
CA GLU A 77 -5.37 -13.97 -3.21
C GLU A 77 -5.56 -12.48 -2.92
N ARG A 78 -4.81 -11.93 -1.93
CA ARG A 78 -4.87 -10.50 -1.62
C ARG A 78 -4.39 -9.67 -2.80
N ARG A 79 -3.33 -10.10 -3.49
CA ARG A 79 -2.81 -9.46 -4.71
C ARG A 79 -3.85 -9.51 -5.83
N LEU A 80 -4.48 -10.66 -6.04
CA LEU A 80 -5.53 -10.81 -7.06
C LEU A 80 -6.72 -9.88 -6.78
N ARG A 81 -7.18 -9.80 -5.52
CA ARG A 81 -8.24 -8.86 -5.11
C ARG A 81 -7.85 -7.41 -5.36
N ALA A 82 -6.61 -7.03 -5.04
CA ALA A 82 -6.10 -5.69 -5.29
C ALA A 82 -6.06 -5.35 -6.78
N VAL A 83 -5.60 -6.27 -7.64
CA VAL A 83 -5.61 -6.10 -9.11
C VAL A 83 -7.03 -5.89 -9.62
N ASN A 84 -7.98 -6.73 -9.17
CA ASN A 84 -9.39 -6.60 -9.54
C ASN A 84 -9.96 -5.22 -9.15
N HIS A 85 -9.63 -4.72 -7.96
CA HIS A 85 -10.03 -3.37 -7.53
C HIS A 85 -9.41 -2.27 -8.39
N VAL A 86 -8.12 -2.35 -8.72
CA VAL A 86 -7.45 -1.38 -9.58
C VAL A 86 -8.10 -1.36 -10.97
N CYS A 87 -8.33 -2.52 -11.58
CA CYS A 87 -8.99 -2.61 -12.87
C CYS A 87 -10.41 -2.01 -12.83
N ALA A 88 -11.19 -2.32 -11.79
CA ALA A 88 -12.53 -1.75 -11.63
C ALA A 88 -12.48 -0.22 -11.45
N TYR A 89 -11.55 0.28 -10.64
CA TYR A 89 -11.33 1.71 -10.43
C TYR A 89 -10.94 2.43 -11.74
N GLN A 90 -9.97 1.89 -12.48
CA GLN A 90 -9.54 2.43 -13.76
C GLN A 90 -10.68 2.45 -14.79
N ARG A 91 -11.47 1.38 -14.88
CA ARG A 91 -12.66 1.35 -15.76
C ARG A 91 -13.66 2.44 -15.40
N LYS A 92 -13.88 2.68 -14.09
CA LYS A 92 -14.75 3.77 -13.63
C LYS A 92 -14.21 5.13 -14.05
N MET A 93 -12.92 5.37 -13.87
CA MET A 93 -12.24 6.61 -14.26
C MET A 93 -12.25 6.84 -15.78
N ALA A 94 -12.03 5.80 -16.58
CA ALA A 94 -12.10 5.91 -18.04
C ALA A 94 -13.51 6.26 -18.53
N ARG A 95 -14.54 5.65 -17.92
CA ARG A 95 -15.95 5.94 -18.23
C ARG A 95 -16.32 7.37 -17.88
N THR A 96 -15.89 7.88 -16.71
CA THR A 96 -16.15 9.26 -16.34
C THR A 96 -15.43 10.19 -17.32
N PHE A 97 -14.14 10.00 -17.56
CA PHE A 97 -13.36 10.82 -18.50
C PHE A 97 -14.00 10.87 -19.90
N LYS A 98 -14.40 9.72 -20.47
CA LYS A 98 -15.07 9.67 -21.78
C LYS A 98 -16.38 10.45 -21.83
N LYS A 99 -17.11 10.59 -20.71
CA LYS A 99 -18.34 11.42 -20.65
C LYS A 99 -18.01 12.92 -20.72
N TRP A 100 -16.88 13.34 -20.16
CA TRP A 100 -16.49 14.75 -20.10
C TRP A 100 -15.77 15.23 -21.36
N VAL A 101 -15.10 14.34 -22.09
CA VAL A 101 -14.43 14.67 -23.34
C VAL A 101 -15.44 14.63 -24.50
N LYS A 102 -15.76 15.81 -25.06
CA LYS A 102 -16.52 15.91 -26.32
C LYS A 102 -15.62 15.49 -27.49
N PRO A 103 -16.12 14.71 -28.47
CA PRO A 103 -15.35 14.38 -29.66
C PRO A 103 -15.03 15.66 -30.45
N LYS A 104 -13.75 15.98 -30.58
CA LYS A 104 -13.27 17.07 -31.42
C LYS A 104 -13.52 16.67 -32.88
N HIS A 105 -14.49 17.30 -33.55
CA HIS A 105 -14.65 17.13 -34.99
C HIS A 105 -13.40 17.72 -35.66
N SER A 106 -12.54 16.86 -36.21
CA SER A 106 -11.45 17.27 -37.07
C SER A 106 -12.06 17.83 -38.36
N ARG A 107 -11.83 19.12 -38.61
CA ARG A 107 -12.00 19.71 -39.94
C ARG A 107 -10.86 19.28 -40.84
#